data_AF-A0A7W1N0A9-F1
#
_entry.id   AF-A0A7W1N0A9-F1
#
_cell.length_a   1.000
_cell.length_b   1.000
_cell.length_c   1.000
_cell.angle_alpha   90.00
_cell.angle_beta   90.00
_cell.angle_gamma   90.00
#
_symmetry.space_group_name_H-M   'P 1'
#
loop_
_entity.id
_entity.type
_entity.pdbx_description
1 polymer ?
#
loop_
_entity_poly.entity_id
_entity_poly.type
_entity_poly.pdbx_seq_one_letter_code
_entity_poly.pdbx_strand_id
1 'polypeptide(L)'
;MSYAVGAAPFAVAAVALLVLRWSAGRAGAATLAAAALGALLSPDLEAGAIPGSLAEGAAICARVLVILFGGLLLHNVLSRGGAVGEVTRFLDRVEPDREALALLVVLGVGPFFESVTGFGLAVVIGAPILLAAGFDPLRAAVLACWSQCAVPWGALGVGTTVGADLSGLGFGELSDVSALLSLPLFALYGLASLVLAGGAAAVRRHGAEALGLGLLAGGATLAVSVLLVPELSGALAAALAAGVFLLRRRRRLRELRPPVRAVAPYALLLILLVVATGPPAVQAAIESLGPALTGPAPWLFLSALAAAALLAVTPA
;
A
#
# COMPACT_ATOMS: atom_id res chain seq x y z
N MET A 1 11.69 -33.38 5.97
CA MET A 1 12.37 -33.04 4.70
C MET A 1 11.53 -32.06 3.88
N SER A 2 10.21 -32.25 3.85
CA SER A 2 9.20 -31.36 3.24
C SER A 2 9.36 -29.84 3.51
N TYR A 3 9.55 -29.41 4.76
CA TYR A 3 9.66 -27.96 5.07
C TYR A 3 10.88 -27.28 4.45
N ALA A 4 12.01 -27.98 4.35
CA ALA A 4 13.22 -27.41 3.75
C ALA A 4 13.05 -27.22 2.24
N VAL A 5 12.40 -28.19 1.57
CA VAL A 5 12.06 -28.10 0.14
C VAL A 5 11.05 -26.97 -0.09
N GLY A 6 10.01 -26.87 0.74
CA GLY A 6 9.01 -25.80 0.66
C GLY A 6 9.56 -24.41 0.95
N ALA A 7 10.56 -24.29 1.83
CA ALA A 7 11.21 -23.02 2.15
C ALA A 7 12.27 -22.59 1.12
N ALA A 8 12.79 -23.52 0.31
CA ALA A 8 13.90 -23.27 -0.60
C ALA A 8 13.63 -22.13 -1.60
N PRO A 9 12.46 -22.02 -2.26
CA PRO A 9 12.19 -20.91 -3.18
C PRO A 9 12.28 -19.55 -2.48
N PHE A 10 11.75 -19.41 -1.27
CA PHE A 10 11.81 -18.17 -0.49
C PHE A 10 13.23 -17.82 -0.07
N ALA A 11 14.02 -18.83 0.34
CA ALA A 11 15.43 -18.63 0.67
C ALA A 11 16.24 -18.20 -0.56
N VAL A 12 16.00 -18.83 -1.72
CA VAL A 12 16.62 -18.45 -2.99
C VAL A 12 16.26 -17.02 -3.39
N ALA A 13 14.99 -16.64 -3.27
CA ALA A 13 14.55 -15.27 -3.53
C ALA A 13 15.28 -14.26 -2.62
N ALA A 14 15.32 -14.53 -1.32
CA ALA A 14 15.97 -13.68 -0.33
C ALA A 14 17.47 -13.54 -0.59
N VAL A 15 18.19 -14.64 -0.85
CA VAL A 15 19.63 -14.61 -1.15
C VAL A 15 19.89 -13.91 -2.49
N ALA A 16 19.12 -14.21 -3.53
CA ALA A 16 19.28 -13.60 -4.84
C ALA A 16 19.07 -12.08 -4.80
N LEU A 17 18.07 -11.60 -4.06
CA LEU A 17 17.75 -10.17 -3.96
C LEU A 17 18.66 -9.42 -2.99
N LEU A 18 18.88 -9.95 -1.78
CA LEU A 18 19.54 -9.22 -0.69
C LEU A 18 21.06 -9.37 -0.74
N VAL A 19 21.55 -10.57 -1.05
CA VAL A 19 22.98 -10.90 -1.00
C VAL A 19 23.60 -10.72 -2.38
N LEU A 20 23.05 -11.40 -3.40
CA LEU A 20 23.58 -11.38 -4.76
C LEU A 20 23.15 -10.13 -5.55
N ARG A 21 22.14 -9.39 -5.06
CA ARG A 21 21.60 -8.17 -5.67
C ARG A 21 21.21 -8.36 -7.13
N TRP A 22 20.68 -9.52 -7.46
CA TRP A 22 20.16 -9.81 -8.79
C TRP A 22 18.92 -8.96 -9.08
N SER A 23 18.68 -8.71 -10.36
CA SER A 23 17.41 -8.10 -10.79
C SER A 23 16.24 -8.99 -10.41
N ALA A 24 15.07 -8.39 -10.15
CA ALA A 24 13.86 -9.12 -9.78
C ALA A 24 13.51 -10.25 -10.76
N GLY A 25 13.73 -10.04 -12.06
CA GLY A 25 13.52 -11.08 -13.07
C GLY A 25 14.45 -12.29 -12.92
N ARG A 26 15.73 -12.06 -12.63
CA ARG A 26 16.71 -13.15 -12.39
C ARG A 26 16.41 -13.89 -11.08
N ALA A 27 16.11 -13.16 -10.02
CA ALA A 27 15.73 -13.74 -8.74
C ALA A 27 14.45 -14.58 -8.87
N GLY A 28 13.44 -14.08 -9.60
CA GLY A 28 12.21 -14.80 -9.90
C GLY A 28 12.44 -16.08 -10.69
N ALA A 29 13.26 -16.03 -11.75
CA ALA A 29 13.61 -17.21 -12.53
C ALA A 29 14.34 -18.27 -11.69
N ALA A 30 15.27 -17.85 -10.84
CA ALA A 30 15.98 -18.75 -9.92
C ALA A 30 15.04 -19.36 -8.87
N THR A 31 14.10 -18.57 -8.35
CA THR A 31 13.08 -19.02 -7.39
C THR A 31 12.14 -20.05 -8.01
N LEU A 32 11.70 -19.81 -9.25
CA LEU A 32 10.88 -20.76 -10.01
C LEU A 32 11.65 -22.05 -10.29
N ALA A 33 12.92 -21.95 -10.69
CA ALA A 33 13.78 -23.12 -10.89
C ALA A 33 13.94 -23.92 -9.59
N ALA A 34 14.15 -23.24 -8.45
CA ALA A 34 14.23 -23.90 -7.15
C ALA A 34 12.92 -24.62 -6.76
N ALA A 35 11.76 -24.01 -7.04
CA ALA A 35 10.46 -24.63 -6.80
C ALA A 35 10.25 -25.87 -7.69
N ALA A 36 10.56 -25.76 -8.99
CA ALA A 36 10.43 -26.88 -9.94
C ALA A 36 11.39 -28.02 -9.59
N LEU A 37 12.65 -27.72 -9.26
CA LEU A 37 13.61 -28.73 -8.79
C LEU A 37 13.16 -29.37 -7.48
N GLY A 38 12.59 -28.59 -6.55
CA GLY A 38 12.00 -29.12 -5.32
C GLY A 38 10.88 -30.12 -5.60
N ALA A 39 9.98 -29.81 -6.52
CA ALA A 39 8.88 -30.71 -6.92
C ALA A 39 9.37 -31.97 -7.66
N LEU A 40 10.46 -31.89 -8.43
CA LEU A 40 11.03 -33.03 -9.15
C LEU A 40 11.85 -33.97 -8.26
N LEU A 41 12.53 -33.41 -7.26
CA LEU A 41 13.49 -34.15 -6.42
C LEU A 41 12.90 -34.64 -5.10
N SER A 42 11.80 -34.03 -4.65
CA SER A 42 11.16 -34.41 -3.39
C SER A 42 10.18 -35.56 -3.60
N PRO A 43 10.33 -36.70 -2.88
CA PRO A 43 9.40 -37.82 -2.99
C PRO A 43 8.01 -37.50 -2.43
N ASP A 44 7.89 -36.45 -1.61
CA ASP A 44 6.63 -35.99 -1.00
C ASP A 44 5.77 -35.15 -1.96
N LEU A 45 6.29 -34.78 -3.15
CA LEU A 45 5.62 -33.89 -4.10
C LEU A 45 5.37 -34.59 -5.44
N GLU A 46 4.21 -34.32 -6.03
CA GLU A 46 3.86 -34.87 -7.34
C GLU A 46 4.44 -34.03 -8.48
N ALA A 47 5.48 -34.54 -9.14
CA ALA A 47 6.07 -33.88 -10.31
C ALA A 47 5.06 -33.58 -11.43
N GLY A 48 4.00 -34.40 -11.54
CA GLY A 48 2.90 -34.19 -12.49
C GLY A 48 2.07 -32.93 -12.25
N ALA A 49 2.14 -32.33 -11.06
CA ALA A 49 1.42 -31.11 -10.72
C ALA A 49 2.06 -29.84 -11.32
N ILE A 50 3.33 -29.90 -11.76
CA ILE A 50 4.09 -28.73 -12.24
C ILE A 50 3.35 -27.92 -13.33
N PRO A 51 2.80 -28.53 -14.40
CA PRO A 51 2.08 -27.78 -15.43
C PRO A 51 0.85 -27.05 -14.88
N GLY A 52 0.11 -27.69 -13.96
CA GLY A 52 -1.06 -27.09 -13.31
C GLY A 52 -0.68 -25.89 -12.44
N SER A 53 0.34 -26.04 -11.60
CA SER A 53 0.85 -24.95 -10.75
C SER A 53 1.41 -23.79 -11.56
N LEU A 54 2.04 -24.05 -12.71
CA LEU A 54 2.48 -23.00 -13.64
C LEU A 54 1.29 -22.24 -14.25
N ALA A 55 0.23 -22.94 -14.65
CA ALA A 55 -0.98 -22.32 -15.20
C ALA A 55 -1.70 -21.46 -14.14
N GLU A 56 -1.82 -21.97 -12.92
CA GLU A 56 -2.38 -21.23 -11.78
C GLU A 56 -1.54 -19.99 -11.44
N GLY A 57 -0.22 -20.15 -11.36
CA GLY A 57 0.71 -19.03 -11.16
C GLY A 57 0.60 -17.98 -12.26
N ALA A 58 0.46 -18.38 -13.52
CA ALA A 58 0.26 -17.47 -14.63
C ALA A 58 -1.08 -16.69 -14.51
N ALA A 59 -2.16 -17.35 -14.08
CA ALA A 59 -3.44 -16.71 -13.83
C ALA A 59 -3.37 -15.69 -12.69
N ILE A 60 -2.69 -16.03 -11.58
CA ILE A 60 -2.42 -15.11 -10.47
C ILE A 60 -1.61 -13.91 -10.98
N CYS A 61 -0.53 -14.14 -11.73
CA CYS A 61 0.28 -13.07 -12.32
C CYS A 61 -0.56 -12.14 -13.21
N ALA A 62 -1.42 -12.68 -14.07
CA ALA A 62 -2.28 -11.87 -14.93
C ALA A 62 -3.22 -10.96 -14.11
N ARG A 63 -3.84 -11.49 -13.05
CA ARG A 63 -4.69 -10.71 -12.14
C ARG A 63 -3.92 -9.58 -11.46
N VAL A 64 -2.74 -9.89 -10.92
CA VAL A 64 -1.85 -8.90 -10.28
C VAL A 64 -1.43 -7.82 -11.26
N LEU A 65 -1.04 -8.18 -12.49
CA LEU A 65 -0.59 -7.25 -13.53
C LEU A 65 -1.67 -6.26 -13.97
N VAL A 66 -2.93 -6.70 -14.06
CA VAL A 66 -4.05 -5.80 -14.43
C VAL A 66 -4.30 -4.76 -13.34
N ILE A 67 -4.27 -5.16 -12.06
CA ILE A 67 -4.43 -4.25 -10.92
C ILE A 67 -3.27 -3.26 -10.86
N LEU A 68 -2.05 -3.76 -11.00
CA LEU A 68 -0.81 -2.99 -11.13
C LEU A 68 -0.93 -1.91 -12.20
N PHE A 69 -1.35 -2.32 -13.39
CA PHE A 69 -1.48 -1.44 -14.53
C PHE A 69 -2.51 -0.34 -14.27
N GLY A 70 -3.68 -0.66 -13.69
CA GLY A 70 -4.68 0.32 -13.29
C GLY A 70 -4.17 1.33 -12.26
N GLY A 71 -3.46 0.86 -11.22
CA GLY A 71 -2.85 1.71 -10.19
C GLY A 71 -1.76 2.63 -10.74
N LEU A 72 -0.85 2.09 -11.56
CA LEU A 72 0.17 2.89 -12.24
C LEU A 72 -0.45 3.88 -13.22
N LEU A 73 -1.51 3.51 -13.94
CA LEU A 73 -2.20 4.42 -14.85
C LEU A 73 -2.79 5.61 -14.08
N LEU A 74 -3.56 5.35 -13.02
CA LEU A 74 -4.12 6.40 -12.16
C LEU A 74 -3.01 7.32 -11.62
N HIS A 75 -1.93 6.74 -11.09
CA HIS A 75 -0.81 7.53 -10.59
C HIS A 75 -0.15 8.38 -11.69
N ASN A 76 0.15 7.79 -12.85
CA ASN A 76 0.82 8.51 -13.94
C ASN A 76 -0.04 9.66 -14.47
N VAL A 77 -1.37 9.47 -14.57
CA VAL A 77 -2.31 10.54 -14.95
C VAL A 77 -2.27 11.67 -13.92
N LEU A 78 -2.36 11.36 -12.64
CA LEU A 78 -2.32 12.34 -11.55
C LEU A 78 -0.98 13.06 -11.45
N SER A 79 0.12 12.32 -11.60
CA SER A 79 1.48 12.84 -11.55
C SER A 79 1.73 13.81 -12.71
N ARG A 80 1.40 13.40 -13.95
CA ARG A 80 1.53 14.26 -15.14
C ARG A 80 0.59 15.46 -15.09
N GLY A 81 -0.60 15.31 -14.51
CA GLY A 81 -1.55 16.42 -14.30
C GLY A 81 -1.19 17.33 -13.13
N GLY A 82 -0.03 17.15 -12.47
CA GLY A 82 0.47 18.02 -11.41
C GLY A 82 -0.18 17.81 -10.03
N ALA A 83 -1.14 16.89 -9.89
CA ALA A 83 -1.86 16.63 -8.65
C ALA A 83 -0.93 16.17 -7.51
N VAL A 84 0.02 15.27 -7.79
CA VAL A 84 1.00 14.79 -6.80
C VAL A 84 1.87 15.95 -6.29
N GLY A 85 2.30 16.84 -7.19
CA GLY A 85 3.09 18.01 -6.84
C GLY A 85 2.29 19.07 -6.09
N GLU A 86 0.99 19.21 -6.37
CA GLU A 86 0.08 20.09 -5.61
C GLU A 86 -0.14 19.58 -4.18
N VAL A 87 -0.39 18.28 -4.01
CA VAL A 87 -0.52 17.63 -2.69
C VAL A 87 0.78 17.79 -1.90
N THR A 88 1.93 17.54 -2.52
CA THR A 88 3.25 17.70 -1.90
C THR A 88 3.46 19.12 -1.35
N ARG A 89 3.20 20.15 -2.17
CA ARG A 89 3.32 21.56 -1.77
C ARG A 89 2.31 21.95 -0.70
N PHE A 90 1.11 21.37 -0.74
CA PHE A 90 0.10 21.62 0.28
C PHE A 90 0.54 21.06 1.65
N LEU A 91 1.04 19.82 1.69
CA LEU A 91 1.48 19.18 2.93
C LEU A 91 2.65 19.92 3.59
N ASP A 92 3.63 20.34 2.79
CA ASP A 92 4.77 21.14 3.25
C ASP A 92 4.35 22.46 3.90
N ARG A 93 3.32 23.13 3.34
CA ARG A 93 2.77 24.38 3.91
C ARG A 93 1.95 24.16 5.18
N VAL A 94 1.29 23.00 5.33
CA VAL A 94 0.47 22.72 6.51
C VAL A 94 1.34 22.48 7.75
N GLU A 95 2.47 21.79 7.59
CA GLU A 95 3.37 21.47 8.69
C GLU A 95 4.84 21.85 8.37
N PRO A 96 5.31 23.04 8.81
CA PRO A 96 6.70 23.45 8.72
C PRO A 96 7.62 22.74 9.72
N ASP A 97 7.10 22.07 10.76
CA ASP A 97 7.93 21.20 11.60
C ASP A 97 8.19 19.88 10.87
N ARG A 98 9.39 19.75 10.29
CA ARG A 98 9.81 18.57 9.53
C ARG A 98 9.70 17.26 10.32
N GLU A 99 9.86 17.27 11.65
CA GLU A 99 9.75 16.07 12.50
C GLU A 99 8.31 15.59 12.57
N ALA A 100 7.36 16.53 12.72
CA ALA A 100 5.93 16.23 12.69
C ALA A 100 5.44 15.89 11.26
N LEU A 101 6.00 16.53 10.22
CA LEU A 101 5.69 16.19 8.84
C LEU A 101 6.14 14.75 8.51
N ALA A 102 7.28 14.29 9.03
CA ALA A 102 7.73 12.91 8.88
C ALA A 102 6.71 11.91 9.45
N LEU A 103 6.04 12.22 10.57
CA LEU A 103 4.94 11.41 11.10
C LEU A 103 3.77 11.33 10.12
N LEU A 104 3.36 12.46 9.56
CA LEU A 104 2.28 12.51 8.57
C LEU A 104 2.62 11.67 7.34
N VAL A 105 3.89 11.70 6.89
CA VAL A 105 4.35 10.87 5.78
C VAL A 105 4.33 9.38 6.13
N VAL A 106 4.85 8.99 7.30
CA VAL A 106 4.99 7.57 7.69
C VAL A 106 3.68 6.90 8.08
N LEU A 107 2.75 7.63 8.74
CA LEU A 107 1.50 7.05 9.23
C LEU A 107 0.27 7.42 8.39
N GLY A 108 0.39 8.42 7.50
CA GLY A 108 -0.70 8.90 6.66
C GLY A 108 -0.41 8.72 5.18
N VAL A 109 0.46 9.57 4.63
CA VAL A 109 0.66 9.68 3.17
C VAL A 109 1.18 8.37 2.58
N GLY A 110 2.26 7.83 3.15
CA GLY A 110 2.89 6.60 2.68
C GLY A 110 1.95 5.40 2.70
N PRO A 111 1.41 4.98 3.85
CA PRO A 111 0.50 3.83 3.89
C PRO A 111 -0.78 4.05 3.06
N PHE A 112 -1.25 5.28 2.88
CA PHE A 112 -2.36 5.58 1.97
C PHE A 112 -2.01 5.24 0.52
N PHE A 113 -0.90 5.78 0.01
CA PHE A 113 -0.48 5.51 -1.37
C PHE A 113 -0.09 4.05 -1.56
N GLU A 114 0.56 3.42 -0.59
CA GLU A 114 0.88 1.99 -0.65
C GLU A 114 -0.40 1.15 -0.76
N SER A 115 -1.41 1.45 0.04
CA SER A 115 -2.67 0.70 0.03
C SER A 115 -3.42 0.85 -1.29
N VAL A 116 -3.44 2.06 -1.87
CA VAL A 116 -4.18 2.33 -3.11
C VAL A 116 -3.46 1.81 -4.36
N THR A 117 -2.14 1.91 -4.39
CA THR A 117 -1.36 1.69 -5.62
C THR A 117 -0.37 0.53 -5.52
N GLY A 118 0.17 0.29 -4.33
CA GLY A 118 1.19 -0.72 -4.03
C GLY A 118 2.56 -0.47 -4.64
N PHE A 119 3.42 -1.48 -4.51
CA PHE A 119 4.66 -1.66 -5.27
C PHE A 119 5.70 -0.54 -5.08
N GLY A 120 5.72 0.05 -3.88
CA GLY A 120 6.74 1.02 -3.49
C GLY A 120 6.46 2.44 -3.98
N LEU A 121 5.28 2.72 -4.52
CA LEU A 121 4.91 4.06 -4.96
C LEU A 121 4.87 5.08 -3.82
N ALA A 122 4.54 4.62 -2.61
CA ALA A 122 4.62 5.44 -1.42
C ALA A 122 6.04 5.95 -1.14
N VAL A 123 7.09 5.20 -1.49
CA VAL A 123 8.47 5.67 -1.40
C VAL A 123 8.74 6.78 -2.41
N VAL A 124 8.26 6.60 -3.65
CA VAL A 124 8.39 7.57 -4.76
C VAL A 124 7.74 8.91 -4.42
N ILE A 125 6.63 8.90 -3.68
CA ILE A 125 5.90 10.12 -3.27
C ILE A 125 6.46 10.69 -1.97
N GLY A 126 6.76 9.83 -0.99
CA GLY A 126 7.26 10.25 0.32
C GLY A 126 8.63 10.91 0.26
N ALA A 127 9.56 10.39 -0.55
CA ALA A 127 10.93 10.91 -0.61
C ALA A 127 11.00 12.38 -1.07
N PRO A 128 10.32 12.82 -2.16
CA PRO A 128 10.28 14.24 -2.55
C PRO A 128 9.68 15.16 -1.49
N ILE A 129 8.62 14.72 -0.77
CA ILE A 129 8.01 15.51 0.32
C ILE A 129 9.04 15.73 1.44
N LEU A 130 9.75 14.68 1.84
CA LEU A 130 10.75 14.74 2.90
C LEU A 130 11.99 15.56 2.48
N LEU A 131 12.43 15.45 1.23
CA LEU A 131 13.49 16.28 0.67
C LEU A 131 13.11 17.77 0.67
N ALA A 132 11.88 18.09 0.25
CA ALA A 132 11.37 19.47 0.25
C ALA A 132 11.31 20.06 1.68
N ALA A 133 10.99 19.22 2.67
CA ALA A 133 10.99 19.59 4.08
C ALA A 133 12.39 19.77 4.70
N GLY A 134 13.46 19.56 3.91
CA GLY A 134 14.85 19.80 4.32
C GLY A 134 15.52 18.63 5.04
N PHE A 135 15.04 17.40 4.85
CA PHE A 135 15.82 16.21 5.21
C PHE A 135 16.94 15.98 4.19
N ASP A 136 18.08 15.46 4.63
CA ASP A 136 19.10 15.00 3.69
C ASP A 136 18.62 13.78 2.90
N PRO A 137 19.20 13.50 1.73
CA PRO A 137 18.74 12.43 0.86
C PRO A 137 18.68 11.04 1.50
N LEU A 138 19.62 10.71 2.39
CA LEU A 138 19.63 9.40 3.04
C LEU A 138 18.49 9.30 4.04
N ARG A 139 18.29 10.31 4.90
CA ARG A 139 17.17 10.32 5.86
C ARG A 139 15.83 10.32 5.16
N ALA A 140 15.68 11.10 4.08
CA ALA A 140 14.45 11.12 3.29
C ALA A 140 14.16 9.75 2.68
N ALA A 141 15.16 9.07 2.11
CA ALA A 141 15.00 7.73 1.55
C ALA A 141 14.62 6.70 2.63
N VAL A 142 15.30 6.72 3.79
CA VAL A 142 15.01 5.80 4.89
C VAL A 142 13.61 6.02 5.43
N LEU A 143 13.19 7.25 5.68
CA LEU A 143 11.84 7.58 6.16
C LEU A 143 10.75 7.23 5.13
N ALA A 144 11.01 7.43 3.84
CA ALA A 144 10.11 7.06 2.77
C ALA A 144 9.96 5.52 2.67
N CYS A 145 11.05 4.76 2.76
CA CYS A 145 10.98 3.30 2.88
C CYS A 145 10.27 2.87 4.16
N TRP A 146 10.49 3.58 5.26
CA TRP A 146 9.85 3.31 6.54
C TRP A 146 8.34 3.61 6.54
N SER A 147 7.80 4.34 5.57
CA SER A 147 6.35 4.54 5.45
C SER A 147 5.60 3.30 4.95
N GLN A 148 6.29 2.20 4.67
CA GLN A 148 5.74 0.92 4.19
C GLN A 148 5.12 0.08 5.32
N CYS A 149 4.33 0.69 6.20
CA CYS A 149 3.72 0.02 7.36
C CYS A 149 2.40 -0.71 7.04
N ALA A 150 1.79 -0.44 5.88
CA ALA A 150 0.50 -1.02 5.46
C ALA A 150 0.63 -1.99 4.26
N VAL A 151 1.81 -2.57 4.02
CA VAL A 151 2.09 -3.47 2.89
C VAL A 151 1.13 -4.65 2.75
N PRO A 152 0.62 -5.29 3.83
CA PRO A 152 -0.40 -6.35 3.68
C PRO A 152 -1.66 -5.91 2.93
N TRP A 153 -2.01 -4.62 2.99
CA TRP A 153 -3.13 -4.03 2.26
C TRP A 153 -2.68 -3.25 1.02
N GLY A 154 -1.40 -3.37 0.66
CA GLY A 154 -0.82 -2.76 -0.53
C GLY A 154 -1.52 -3.23 -1.81
N ALA A 155 -1.70 -2.31 -2.76
CA ALA A 155 -2.47 -2.55 -3.99
C ALA A 155 -3.83 -3.20 -3.71
N LEU A 156 -4.55 -2.71 -2.70
CA LEU A 156 -5.89 -3.16 -2.32
C LEU A 156 -5.90 -4.62 -1.85
N GLY A 157 -4.85 -5.03 -1.14
CA GLY A 157 -4.75 -6.34 -0.51
C GLY A 157 -4.37 -7.49 -1.43
N VAL A 158 -3.94 -7.23 -2.68
CA VAL A 158 -3.60 -8.28 -3.66
C VAL A 158 -2.62 -9.32 -3.13
N GLY A 159 -1.57 -8.89 -2.43
CA GLY A 159 -0.60 -9.82 -1.83
C GLY A 159 -1.23 -10.73 -0.77
N THR A 160 -2.15 -10.17 0.02
CA THR A 160 -2.91 -10.91 1.04
C THR A 160 -3.95 -11.81 0.40
N THR A 161 -4.60 -11.42 -0.71
CA THR A 161 -5.49 -12.30 -1.48
C THR A 161 -4.73 -13.52 -2.01
N VAL A 162 -3.57 -13.31 -2.64
CA VAL A 162 -2.72 -14.42 -3.11
C VAL A 162 -2.25 -15.29 -1.96
N GLY A 163 -1.87 -14.69 -0.82
CA GLY A 163 -1.50 -15.43 0.38
C GLY A 163 -2.65 -16.27 0.96
N ALA A 164 -3.87 -15.74 0.93
CA ALA A 164 -5.08 -16.43 1.37
C ALA A 164 -5.38 -17.64 0.46
N ASP A 165 -5.37 -17.43 -0.86
CA ASP A 165 -5.57 -18.49 -1.86
C ASP A 165 -4.55 -19.63 -1.67
N LEU A 166 -3.27 -19.30 -1.47
CA LEU A 166 -2.20 -20.29 -1.28
C LEU A 166 -2.24 -21.01 0.08
N SER A 167 -2.82 -20.39 1.11
CA SER A 167 -2.90 -20.96 2.45
C SER A 167 -4.23 -21.68 2.73
N GLY A 168 -5.19 -21.59 1.81
CA GLY A 168 -6.55 -22.10 2.01
C GLY A 168 -7.35 -21.32 3.05
N LEU A 169 -6.90 -20.12 3.42
CA LEU A 169 -7.59 -19.22 4.35
C LEU A 169 -8.53 -18.27 3.57
N GLY A 170 -9.52 -17.72 4.27
CA GLY A 170 -10.30 -16.61 3.72
C GLY A 170 -9.47 -15.32 3.65
N PHE A 171 -9.65 -14.51 2.61
CA PHE A 171 -9.00 -13.20 2.50
C PHE A 171 -9.28 -12.29 3.72
N GLY A 172 -10.53 -12.25 4.19
CA GLY A 172 -10.91 -11.51 5.40
C GLY A 172 -10.21 -12.05 6.64
N GLU A 173 -10.17 -13.36 6.83
CA GLU A 173 -9.51 -14.00 7.97
C GLU A 173 -8.01 -13.66 8.01
N LEU A 174 -7.30 -13.81 6.88
CA LEU A 174 -5.87 -13.49 6.82
C LEU A 174 -5.61 -11.99 7.03
N SER A 175 -6.49 -11.13 6.51
CA SER A 175 -6.41 -9.68 6.73
C SER A 175 -6.63 -9.30 8.19
N ASP A 176 -7.63 -9.88 8.86
CA ASP A 176 -7.98 -9.57 10.25
C ASP A 176 -6.83 -9.94 11.19
N VAL A 177 -6.26 -11.14 11.02
CA VAL A 177 -5.10 -11.58 11.79
C VAL A 177 -3.90 -10.68 11.51
N SER A 178 -3.65 -10.33 10.24
CA SER A 178 -2.58 -9.42 9.85
C SER A 178 -2.76 -8.03 10.48
N ALA A 179 -3.98 -7.52 10.54
CA ALA A 179 -4.32 -6.23 11.14
C ALA A 179 -4.09 -6.24 12.64
N LEU A 180 -4.55 -7.29 13.33
CA LEU A 180 -4.36 -7.46 14.77
C LEU A 180 -2.87 -7.50 15.14
N LEU A 181 -2.07 -8.27 14.40
CA LEU A 181 -0.63 -8.38 14.64
C LEU A 181 0.13 -7.09 14.28
N SER A 182 -0.38 -6.32 13.32
CA SER A 182 0.24 -5.06 12.89
C SER A 182 -0.10 -3.87 13.79
N LEU A 183 -1.15 -3.94 14.60
CA LEU A 183 -1.60 -2.85 15.48
C LEU A 183 -0.46 -2.23 16.33
N PRO A 184 0.33 -3.00 17.12
CA PRO A 184 1.44 -2.42 17.88
C PRO A 184 2.58 -1.93 16.97
N LEU A 185 2.71 -2.48 15.77
CA LEU A 185 3.74 -2.07 14.82
C LEU A 185 3.48 -0.66 14.31
N PHE A 186 2.24 -0.24 14.04
CA PHE A 186 1.97 1.14 13.62
C PHE A 186 2.46 2.18 14.65
N ALA A 187 2.32 1.90 15.95
CA ALA A 187 2.89 2.73 17.01
C ALA A 187 4.42 2.75 16.97
N LEU A 188 5.04 1.57 16.77
CA LEU A 188 6.49 1.47 16.58
C LEU A 188 6.97 2.26 15.36
N TYR A 189 6.26 2.17 14.23
CA TYR A 189 6.57 2.91 13.01
C TYR A 189 6.58 4.42 13.26
N GLY A 190 5.57 4.95 13.95
CA GLY A 190 5.49 6.37 14.31
C GLY A 190 6.60 6.82 15.28
N LEU A 191 6.90 6.03 16.30
CA LEU A 191 7.98 6.37 17.24
C LEU A 191 9.35 6.30 16.57
N ALA A 192 9.60 5.25 15.78
CA ALA A 192 10.84 5.06 15.03
C ALA A 192 11.04 6.16 13.99
N SER A 193 9.98 6.65 13.32
CA SER A 193 10.12 7.76 12.39
C SER A 193 10.60 9.05 13.06
N LEU A 194 10.21 9.31 14.31
CA LEU A 194 10.75 10.45 15.07
C LEU A 194 12.23 10.26 15.42
N VAL A 195 12.63 9.04 15.80
CA VAL A 195 14.05 8.72 16.04
C VAL A 195 14.87 8.95 14.76
N LEU A 196 14.36 8.52 13.60
CA LEU A 196 15.01 8.69 12.30
C LEU A 196 15.03 10.17 11.85
N ALA A 197 13.99 10.94 12.17
CA ALA A 197 13.87 12.34 11.77
C ALA A 197 14.72 13.30 12.62
N GLY A 198 14.68 13.17 13.96
CA GLY A 198 15.32 14.12 14.88
C GLY A 198 15.80 13.51 16.20
N GLY A 199 15.85 12.18 16.30
CA GLY A 199 16.36 11.45 17.46
C GLY A 199 15.51 11.64 18.72
N ALA A 200 16.15 11.55 19.89
CA ALA A 200 15.47 11.61 21.18
C ALA A 200 14.80 12.98 21.47
N ALA A 201 15.23 14.06 20.81
CA ALA A 201 14.57 15.36 20.95
C ALA A 201 13.19 15.36 20.26
N ALA A 202 13.11 14.81 19.05
CA ALA A 202 11.85 14.66 18.31
C ALA A 202 10.86 13.77 19.06
N VAL A 203 11.32 12.64 19.62
CA VAL A 203 10.48 11.74 20.44
C VAL A 203 9.92 12.45 21.67
N ARG A 204 10.71 13.29 22.34
CA ARG A 204 10.23 14.06 23.51
C ARG A 204 9.17 15.10 23.13
N ARG A 205 9.27 15.69 21.93
CA ARG A 205 8.32 16.71 21.46
C ARG A 205 7.02 16.10 20.93
N HIS A 206 7.14 15.05 20.10
CA HIS A 206 6.04 14.53 19.28
C HIS A 206 5.66 13.08 19.61
N GLY A 207 6.31 12.43 20.59
CA GLY A 207 6.13 11.01 20.87
C GLY A 207 4.71 10.61 21.29
N ALA A 208 4.03 11.44 22.07
CA ALA A 208 2.62 11.21 22.43
C ALA A 208 1.69 11.29 21.22
N GLU A 209 1.98 12.21 20.29
CA GLU A 209 1.26 12.30 19.03
C GLU A 209 1.54 11.11 18.13
N ALA A 210 2.81 10.70 17.99
CA ALA A 210 3.21 9.53 17.22
C ALA A 210 2.54 8.25 17.74
N LEU A 211 2.55 8.03 19.06
CA LEU A 211 1.90 6.89 19.68
C LEU A 211 0.38 6.92 19.44
N GLY A 212 -0.26 8.08 19.66
CA GLY A 212 -1.70 8.23 19.45
C GLY A 212 -2.12 8.01 18.00
N LEU A 213 -1.36 8.54 17.03
CA LEU A 213 -1.64 8.35 15.61
C LEU A 213 -1.33 6.92 15.15
N GLY A 214 -0.27 6.30 15.67
CA GLY A 214 0.06 4.91 15.36
C GLY A 214 -0.97 3.92 15.89
N LEU A 215 -1.41 4.09 17.14
CA LEU A 215 -2.50 3.28 17.70
C LEU A 215 -3.82 3.53 16.97
N LEU A 216 -4.11 4.77 16.58
CA LEU A 216 -5.27 5.09 15.76
C LEU A 216 -5.20 4.41 14.40
N ALA A 217 -4.06 4.47 13.71
CA ALA A 217 -3.87 3.83 12.41
C ALA A 217 -4.03 2.31 12.53
N GLY A 218 -3.32 1.66 13.46
CA GLY A 218 -3.43 0.22 13.67
C GLY A 218 -4.84 -0.24 14.08
N GLY A 219 -5.47 0.48 15.00
CA GLY A 219 -6.84 0.20 15.42
C GLY A 219 -7.86 0.42 14.30
N ALA A 220 -7.68 1.45 13.49
CA ALA A 220 -8.53 1.72 12.33
C ALA A 220 -8.32 0.68 11.22
N THR A 221 -7.10 0.21 11.00
CA THR A 221 -6.83 -0.89 10.06
C THR A 221 -7.57 -2.15 10.47
N LEU A 222 -7.51 -2.53 11.75
CA LEU A 222 -8.27 -3.67 12.28
C LEU A 222 -9.78 -3.45 12.16
N ALA A 223 -10.27 -2.27 12.55
CA ALA A 223 -11.70 -1.97 12.49
C ALA A 223 -12.23 -2.00 11.05
N VAL A 224 -11.51 -1.45 10.08
CA VAL A 224 -11.92 -1.47 8.68
C VAL A 224 -11.86 -2.88 8.11
N SER A 225 -10.85 -3.68 8.48
CA SER A 225 -10.76 -5.08 8.06
C SER A 225 -11.95 -5.91 8.53
N VAL A 226 -12.30 -5.79 9.82
CA VAL A 226 -13.36 -6.58 10.46
C VAL A 226 -14.77 -6.07 10.14
N LEU A 227 -14.97 -4.74 10.06
CA LEU A 227 -16.31 -4.13 10.02
C LEU A 227 -16.72 -3.62 8.64
N LEU A 228 -15.77 -3.34 7.75
CA LEU A 228 -16.05 -2.78 6.43
C LEU A 228 -15.58 -3.76 5.36
N VAL A 229 -14.36 -3.58 4.86
CA VAL A 229 -13.78 -4.37 3.78
C VAL A 229 -12.26 -4.45 3.91
N PRO A 230 -11.67 -5.65 3.81
CA PRO A 230 -10.25 -5.81 4.08
C PRO A 230 -9.35 -5.08 3.07
N GLU A 231 -9.75 -4.95 1.80
CA GLU A 231 -9.00 -4.28 0.72
C GLU A 231 -8.69 -2.80 1.04
N LEU A 232 -9.55 -2.15 1.83
CA LEU A 232 -9.43 -0.72 2.13
C LEU A 232 -8.81 -0.43 3.50
N SER A 233 -8.45 -1.46 4.26
CA SER A 233 -7.99 -1.33 5.65
C SER A 233 -6.83 -0.37 5.80
N GLY A 234 -5.78 -0.54 4.98
CA GLY A 234 -4.63 0.36 5.01
C GLY A 234 -4.96 1.77 4.52
N ALA A 235 -5.74 1.92 3.44
CA ALA A 235 -6.04 3.21 2.84
C ALA A 235 -6.91 4.09 3.74
N LEU A 236 -7.99 3.55 4.29
CA LEU A 236 -8.92 4.28 5.16
C LEU A 236 -8.29 4.58 6.52
N ALA A 237 -7.52 3.66 7.09
CA ALA A 237 -6.79 3.91 8.33
C ALA A 237 -5.76 5.02 8.19
N ALA A 238 -4.99 5.00 7.11
CA ALA A 238 -4.00 6.03 6.80
C ALA A 238 -4.65 7.39 6.54
N ALA A 239 -5.77 7.42 5.80
CA ALA A 239 -6.55 8.64 5.59
C ALA A 239 -7.11 9.19 6.91
N LEU A 240 -7.57 8.33 7.82
CA LEU A 240 -8.04 8.72 9.15
C LEU A 240 -6.90 9.30 9.99
N ALA A 241 -5.74 8.64 10.03
CA ALA A 241 -4.56 9.12 10.74
C ALA A 241 -4.10 10.49 10.20
N ALA A 242 -4.03 10.64 8.88
CA ALA A 242 -3.75 11.92 8.23
C ALA A 242 -4.81 12.98 8.58
N GLY A 243 -6.09 12.63 8.55
CA GLY A 243 -7.19 13.53 8.91
C GLY A 243 -7.10 14.03 10.35
N VAL A 244 -6.82 13.15 11.32
CA VAL A 244 -6.63 13.53 12.73
C VAL A 244 -5.39 14.38 12.91
N PHE A 245 -4.28 14.06 12.24
CA PHE A 245 -3.08 14.89 12.23
C PHE A 245 -3.40 16.31 11.74
N LEU A 246 -4.08 16.43 10.59
CA LEU A 246 -4.45 17.72 9.98
C LEU A 246 -5.48 18.48 10.83
N LEU A 247 -6.41 17.80 11.50
CA LEU A 247 -7.39 18.42 12.38
C LEU A 247 -6.73 19.15 13.56
N ARG A 248 -5.65 18.60 14.11
CA ARG A 248 -4.83 19.28 15.13
C ARG A 248 -4.15 20.54 14.58
N ARG A 249 -3.96 20.63 13.27
CA ARG A 249 -3.43 21.80 12.53
C ARG A 249 -4.53 22.63 11.85
N ARG A 250 -5.79 22.50 12.27
CA ARG A 250 -6.96 23.16 11.65
C ARG A 250 -6.84 24.67 11.43
N ARG A 251 -6.05 25.39 12.24
CA ARG A 251 -5.83 26.84 12.07
C ARG A 251 -5.10 27.13 10.75
N ARG A 252 -3.95 26.48 10.53
CA ARG A 252 -3.20 26.56 9.27
C ARG A 252 -3.99 25.99 8.10
N LEU A 253 -4.73 24.91 8.33
CA LEU A 253 -5.58 24.31 7.30
C LEU A 253 -6.64 25.29 6.76
N ARG A 254 -7.17 26.19 7.61
CA ARG A 254 -8.14 27.23 7.20
C ARG A 254 -7.51 28.36 6.39
N GLU A 255 -6.21 28.60 6.58
CA GLU A 255 -5.45 29.61 5.84
C GLU A 255 -5.01 29.11 4.46
N LEU A 256 -4.99 27.78 4.28
CA LEU A 256 -4.60 27.11 3.05
C LEU A 256 -5.82 26.65 2.25
N ARG A 257 -5.70 26.63 0.93
CA ARG A 257 -6.71 26.01 0.07
C ARG A 257 -6.37 24.53 -0.09
N PRO A 258 -7.22 23.59 0.36
CA PRO A 258 -6.96 22.16 0.17
C PRO A 258 -7.01 21.80 -1.32
N PRO A 259 -6.14 20.90 -1.79
CA PRO A 259 -6.03 20.53 -3.19
C PRO A 259 -7.14 19.52 -3.56
N VAL A 260 -8.40 19.95 -3.47
CA VAL A 260 -9.58 19.07 -3.63
C VAL A 260 -9.55 18.35 -4.98
N ARG A 261 -9.18 19.05 -6.06
CA ARG A 261 -9.09 18.45 -7.40
C ARG A 261 -8.00 17.37 -7.47
N ALA A 262 -6.88 17.57 -6.78
CA ALA A 262 -5.78 16.60 -6.78
C ALA A 262 -6.13 15.31 -6.00
N VAL A 263 -6.97 15.42 -4.96
CA VAL A 263 -7.36 14.28 -4.11
C VAL A 263 -8.65 13.60 -4.59
N ALA A 264 -9.50 14.31 -5.35
CA ALA A 264 -10.81 13.81 -5.77
C ALA A 264 -10.77 12.43 -6.48
N PRO A 265 -9.82 12.13 -7.39
CA PRO A 265 -9.81 10.81 -8.01
C PRO A 265 -9.48 9.65 -7.06
N TYR A 266 -8.67 9.91 -6.03
CA TYR A 266 -8.44 8.92 -4.96
C TYR A 266 -9.67 8.77 -4.07
N ALA A 267 -10.35 9.87 -3.73
CA ALA A 267 -11.61 9.80 -2.98
C ALA A 267 -12.68 9.03 -3.77
N LEU A 268 -12.79 9.27 -5.08
CA LEU A 268 -13.67 8.53 -5.97
C LEU A 268 -13.35 7.03 -5.96
N LEU A 269 -12.08 6.65 -6.07
CA LEU A 269 -11.67 5.26 -6.01
C LEU A 269 -12.10 4.58 -4.71
N LEU A 270 -11.86 5.23 -3.56
CA LEU A 270 -12.26 4.68 -2.26
C LEU A 270 -13.77 4.53 -2.15
N ILE A 271 -14.54 5.52 -2.61
CA ILE A 271 -16.01 5.46 -2.62
C ILE A 271 -16.50 4.32 -3.52
N LEU A 272 -15.97 4.22 -4.74
CA LEU A 272 -16.33 3.16 -5.68
C LEU A 272 -16.06 1.78 -5.09
N LEU A 273 -14.92 1.59 -4.43
CA LEU A 273 -14.58 0.33 -3.78
C LEU A 273 -15.54 0.03 -2.61
N VAL A 274 -15.76 0.97 -1.69
CA VAL A 274 -16.73 0.77 -0.58
C VAL A 274 -18.12 0.43 -1.10
N VAL A 275 -18.57 1.07 -2.18
CA VAL A 275 -19.88 0.80 -2.77
C VAL A 275 -19.89 -0.55 -3.50
N ALA A 276 -18.84 -0.90 -4.22
CA ALA A 276 -18.73 -2.16 -4.94
C ALA A 276 -18.66 -3.36 -3.98
N THR A 277 -18.04 -3.18 -2.82
CA THR A 277 -17.78 -4.27 -1.86
C THR A 277 -18.65 -4.21 -0.61
N GLY A 278 -19.49 -3.20 -0.42
CA GLY A 278 -20.33 -3.05 0.78
C GLY A 278 -21.69 -3.77 0.68
N PRO A 279 -22.65 -3.29 -0.14
CA PRO A 279 -24.00 -3.85 -0.17
C PRO A 279 -24.05 -5.20 -0.92
N PRO A 280 -24.62 -6.26 -0.33
CA PRO A 280 -24.72 -7.58 -0.99
C PRO A 280 -25.45 -7.54 -2.33
N ALA A 281 -26.45 -6.65 -2.46
CA ALA A 281 -27.18 -6.47 -3.71
C ALA A 281 -26.30 -5.89 -4.84
N VAL A 282 -25.35 -5.02 -4.50
CA VAL A 282 -24.41 -4.44 -5.46
C VAL A 282 -23.36 -5.48 -5.85
N GLN A 283 -22.84 -6.24 -4.89
CA GLN A 283 -21.92 -7.36 -5.16
C GLN A 283 -22.53 -8.37 -6.13
N ALA A 284 -23.75 -8.85 -5.85
CA ALA A 284 -24.45 -9.79 -6.72
C ALA A 284 -24.70 -9.22 -8.13
N ALA A 285 -25.00 -7.92 -8.23
CA ALA A 285 -25.14 -7.25 -9.52
C ALA A 285 -23.81 -7.21 -10.28
N ILE A 286 -22.70 -6.87 -9.62
CA ILE A 286 -21.36 -6.86 -10.25
C ILE A 286 -20.96 -8.27 -10.69
N GLU A 287 -21.17 -9.28 -9.85
CA GLU A 287 -20.88 -10.68 -10.17
C GLU A 287 -21.66 -11.16 -11.40
N SER A 288 -22.94 -10.75 -11.53
CA SER A 288 -23.75 -11.10 -12.70
C SER A 288 -23.28 -10.46 -14.01
N LEU A 289 -22.53 -9.36 -13.94
CA LEU A 289 -21.94 -8.71 -15.11
C LEU A 289 -20.62 -9.37 -15.55
N GLY A 290 -20.06 -10.27 -14.74
CA GLY A 290 -18.95 -11.14 -15.10
C GLY A 290 -17.66 -10.92 -14.29
N PRO A 291 -16.73 -11.90 -14.35
CA PRO A 291 -15.54 -11.96 -13.51
C PRO A 291 -14.49 -10.88 -13.82
N ALA A 292 -14.60 -10.18 -14.95
CA ALA A 292 -13.71 -9.06 -15.27
C ALA A 292 -14.03 -7.81 -14.44
N LEU A 293 -15.25 -7.73 -13.90
CA LEU A 293 -15.71 -6.62 -13.06
C LEU A 293 -15.59 -6.91 -11.56
N THR A 294 -15.21 -8.14 -11.19
CA THR A 294 -14.96 -8.52 -9.81
C THR A 294 -13.54 -8.13 -9.40
N GLY A 295 -13.42 -7.51 -8.22
CA GLY A 295 -12.15 -7.01 -7.69
C GLY A 295 -11.84 -5.54 -8.02
N PRO A 296 -10.63 -5.07 -7.70
CA PRO A 296 -10.32 -3.64 -7.65
C PRO A 296 -10.00 -2.97 -9.00
N ALA A 297 -9.60 -3.75 -10.01
CA ALA A 297 -9.08 -3.21 -11.27
C ALA A 297 -10.06 -2.29 -12.03
N PRO A 298 -11.34 -2.63 -12.22
CA PRO A 298 -12.29 -1.76 -12.95
C PRO A 298 -12.41 -0.38 -12.33
N TRP A 299 -12.42 -0.32 -10.99
CA TRP A 299 -12.55 0.92 -10.23
C TRP A 299 -11.28 1.78 -10.35
N LEU A 300 -10.10 1.16 -10.43
CA LEU A 300 -8.85 1.87 -10.74
C LEU A 300 -8.90 2.50 -12.13
N PHE A 301 -9.36 1.78 -13.15
CA PHE A 301 -9.50 2.34 -14.50
C PHE A 301 -10.52 3.47 -14.57
N LEU A 302 -11.68 3.32 -13.93
CA LEU A 302 -12.70 4.37 -13.86
C LEU A 302 -12.17 5.63 -13.16
N SER A 303 -11.47 5.47 -12.05
CA SER A 303 -10.84 6.59 -11.35
C SER A 303 -9.71 7.23 -12.16
N ALA A 304 -8.95 6.46 -12.94
CA ALA A 304 -7.94 7.00 -13.85
C ALA A 304 -8.56 7.82 -14.98
N LEU A 305 -9.67 7.35 -15.56
CA LEU A 305 -10.44 8.09 -16.56
C LEU A 305 -11.04 9.38 -15.99
N ALA A 306 -11.61 9.31 -14.78
CA ALA A 306 -12.10 10.49 -14.08
C ALA A 306 -10.98 11.49 -13.77
N ALA A 307 -9.79 11.01 -13.35
CA ALA A 307 -8.61 11.85 -13.16
C ALA A 307 -8.20 12.55 -14.45
N ALA A 308 -8.17 11.81 -15.57
CA ALA A 308 -7.83 12.37 -16.87
C ALA A 308 -8.84 13.45 -17.28
N ALA A 309 -10.14 13.20 -17.12
CA ALA A 309 -11.18 14.18 -17.43
C ALA A 309 -11.10 15.43 -16.53
N LEU A 310 -10.80 15.25 -15.23
CA LEU A 310 -10.72 16.35 -14.27
C LEU A 310 -9.48 17.24 -14.49
N LEU A 311 -8.35 16.64 -14.88
CA LEU A 311 -7.05 17.32 -15.01
C LEU A 311 -6.74 17.75 -16.46
N ALA A 312 -7.37 17.18 -17.48
CA ALA A 312 -7.23 17.63 -18.87
C ALA A 312 -7.89 18.99 -19.15
N VAL A 313 -8.74 19.48 -18.23
CA VAL A 313 -9.47 20.76 -18.38
C VAL A 313 -8.62 21.97 -17.98
N THR A 314 -7.40 21.79 -17.47
CA THR A 314 -6.49 22.90 -17.19
C THR A 314 -5.51 23.11 -18.35
N PRO A 315 -5.67 24.17 -19.17
CA PRO A 315 -4.57 24.59 -20.03
C PRO A 315 -3.39 25.01 -19.14
N ALA A 316 -2.18 24.62 -19.57
CA ALA A 316 -0.93 24.97 -18.93
C ALA A 316 -0.69 26.49 -18.87
#